data_AF-A0A9N9KJW8-F1
#
_entry.id   AF-A0A9N9KJW8-F1
#
_cell.length_a   1.000
_cell.length_b   1.000
_cell.length_c   1.000
_cell.angle_alpha   90.00
_cell.angle_beta   90.00
_cell.angle_gamma   90.00
#
_symmetry.space_group_name_H-M   'P 1'
#
loop_
_entity.id
_entity.type
_entity.pdbx_description
1 polymer ?
#
loop_
_entity_poly.entity_id
_entity_poly.type
_entity_poly.pdbx_seq_one_letter_code
_entity_poly.pdbx_strand_id
1 'polypeptide(L)'
;FADVFLILIKMANTIKAMPIADTTLERLEFRKKCISFYNKRWAEFDTDFYLLAYFLHPKYHGKGLVSEAFQKIYQRALTIWKSLDGGDSSARELIAQIHNYDFRLPPYNSFFQDHLELPEIWWSACKMPHHHLQKLALLLLAITPHNVGCKCVFSVLNWFTQKHRN
;
A
#
# COMPACT_ATOMS: atom_id res chain seq x y z
N PHE A 1 2.23 10.92 -9.56
CA PHE A 1 1.62 9.58 -9.32
C PHE A 1 0.75 9.58 -8.06
N ALA A 2 1.27 9.94 -6.89
CA ALA A 2 0.48 10.05 -5.67
C ALA A 2 -0.72 11.03 -5.73
N ASP A 3 -0.57 12.16 -6.41
CA ASP A 3 -1.65 13.15 -6.54
C ASP A 3 -2.87 12.58 -7.27
N VAL A 4 -2.65 11.71 -8.25
CA VAL A 4 -3.72 11.04 -9.00
C VAL A 4 -4.50 10.08 -8.11
N PHE A 5 -3.83 9.33 -7.22
CA PHE A 5 -4.51 8.45 -6.27
C PHE A 5 -5.39 9.23 -5.29
N LEU A 6 -4.88 10.34 -4.76
CA LEU A 6 -5.64 11.22 -3.86
C LEU A 6 -6.84 11.83 -4.57
N ILE A 7 -6.68 12.23 -5.84
CA ILE A 7 -7.78 12.71 -6.68
C ILE A 7 -8.82 11.62 -6.87
N LEU A 8 -8.42 10.38 -7.16
CA LEU A 8 -9.35 9.25 -7.31
C LEU A 8 -10.14 8.98 -6.03
N ILE A 9 -9.47 8.99 -4.88
CA ILE A 9 -10.13 8.85 -3.58
C ILE A 9 -11.14 9.97 -3.32
N LYS A 10 -10.76 11.23 -3.59
CA LYS A 10 -11.67 12.37 -3.48
C LYS A 10 -12.86 12.20 -4.42
N MET A 11 -12.63 11.78 -5.67
CA MET A 11 -13.69 11.48 -6.64
C MET A 11 -14.64 10.40 -6.13
N ALA A 12 -14.14 9.30 -5.57
CA ALA A 12 -14.96 8.24 -5.00
C ALA A 12 -15.88 8.76 -3.88
N ASN A 13 -15.35 9.57 -2.96
CA ASN A 13 -16.13 10.19 -1.89
C ASN A 13 -17.18 11.15 -2.43
N THR A 14 -16.81 11.99 -3.41
CA THR A 14 -17.75 12.93 -4.05
C THR A 14 -18.88 12.20 -4.79
N ILE A 15 -18.56 11.14 -5.54
CA ILE A 15 -19.56 10.29 -6.21
C ILE A 15 -20.48 9.65 -5.19
N LYS A 16 -19.94 9.12 -4.08
CA LYS A 16 -20.72 8.49 -3.01
C LYS A 16 -21.71 9.48 -2.38
N ALA A 17 -21.29 10.72 -2.18
CA ALA A 17 -22.10 11.79 -1.59
C ALA A 17 -23.18 12.36 -2.54
N MET A 18 -23.18 12.01 -3.83
CA MET A 18 -24.24 12.46 -4.74
C MET A 18 -25.61 11.90 -4.28
N PRO A 19 -26.69 12.71 -4.30
CA PRO A 19 -28.03 12.25 -3.94
C PRO A 19 -28.50 11.10 -4.86
N ILE A 20 -29.30 10.19 -4.29
CA ILE A 20 -29.90 9.06 -5.02
C ILE A 20 -31.43 9.14 -4.99
N ALA A 21 -32.01 9.57 -3.88
CA ALA A 21 -33.45 9.48 -3.62
C ALA A 21 -34.34 10.47 -4.40
N ASP A 22 -33.83 11.62 -4.84
CA ASP A 22 -34.61 12.67 -5.55
C ASP A 22 -33.89 13.17 -6.82
N THR A 23 -33.52 12.24 -7.70
CA THR A 23 -32.53 12.50 -8.76
C THR A 23 -33.15 12.43 -10.14
N THR A 24 -33.04 13.51 -10.93
CA THR A 24 -33.45 13.52 -12.34
C THR A 24 -32.68 12.48 -13.17
N LEU A 25 -33.26 12.02 -14.29
CA LEU A 25 -32.63 11.04 -15.18
C LEU A 25 -31.22 11.47 -15.62
N GLU A 26 -31.05 12.74 -15.98
CA GLU A 26 -29.75 13.32 -16.36
C GLU A 26 -28.69 13.21 -15.25
N ARG A 27 -29.08 13.44 -13.99
CA ARG A 27 -28.15 13.31 -12.85
C ARG A 27 -27.78 11.86 -12.59
N LEU A 28 -28.71 10.92 -12.80
CA LEU A 28 -28.43 9.50 -12.70
C LEU A 28 -27.44 9.05 -13.79
N GLU A 29 -27.63 9.51 -15.03
CA GLU A 29 -26.72 9.25 -16.14
C GLU A 29 -25.34 9.87 -15.93
N PHE A 30 -25.28 11.11 -15.42
CA PHE A 30 -24.04 11.76 -15.05
C PHE A 30 -23.28 10.95 -13.98
N ARG A 31 -23.97 10.52 -12.91
CA ARG A 31 -23.37 9.67 -11.87
C ARG A 31 -22.81 8.37 -12.45
N LYS A 32 -23.56 7.69 -13.34
CA LYS A 32 -23.09 6.47 -14.03
C LYS A 32 -21.82 6.74 -14.83
N LYS A 33 -21.75 7.86 -15.57
CA LYS A 33 -20.54 8.27 -16.31
C LYS A 33 -19.36 8.51 -15.36
N CYS A 34 -19.57 9.18 -14.23
CA CYS A 34 -18.53 9.39 -13.21
C CYS A 34 -18.01 8.07 -12.63
N ILE A 35 -18.91 7.12 -12.30
CA ILE A 35 -18.53 5.79 -11.80
C ILE A 35 -17.71 5.04 -12.85
N SER A 36 -18.16 5.05 -14.12
CA SER A 36 -17.44 4.38 -15.22
C SER A 36 -16.04 4.95 -15.41
N PHE A 37 -15.90 6.28 -15.42
CA PHE A 37 -14.61 6.96 -15.52
C PHE A 37 -13.71 6.64 -14.33
N TYR A 38 -14.25 6.71 -13.11
CA TYR A 38 -13.53 6.35 -11.88
C TYR A 38 -13.03 4.91 -11.95
N ASN A 39 -13.89 3.95 -12.26
CA ASN A 39 -13.52 2.54 -12.32
C ASN A 39 -12.42 2.28 -13.36
N LYS A 40 -12.50 2.93 -14.53
CA LYS A 40 -11.44 2.83 -15.55
C LYS A 40 -10.10 3.31 -15.02
N ARG A 41 -10.06 4.51 -14.41
CA ARG A 41 -8.82 5.07 -13.85
C ARG A 41 -8.33 4.33 -12.61
N TRP A 42 -9.23 3.77 -11.83
CA TRP A 42 -8.89 2.92 -10.69
C TRP A 42 -8.26 1.60 -11.13
N ALA A 43 -8.76 0.99 -12.21
CA ALA A 43 -8.21 -0.24 -12.77
C ALA A 43 -6.80 -0.06 -13.35
N GLU A 44 -6.46 1.14 -13.82
CA GLU A 44 -5.10 1.51 -14.24
C GLU A 44 -4.13 1.62 -13.05
N PHE A 45 -4.64 1.66 -11.81
CA PHE A 45 -3.84 1.85 -10.61
C PHE A 45 -3.48 0.50 -9.95
N ASP A 46 -2.18 0.25 -9.80
CA ASP A 46 -1.67 -0.96 -9.15
C ASP A 46 -1.84 -0.88 -7.62
N THR A 47 -3.09 -1.03 -7.18
CA THR A 47 -3.47 -0.85 -5.77
C THR A 47 -2.71 -1.80 -4.84
N ASP A 48 -2.43 -3.02 -5.29
CA ASP A 48 -1.73 -4.03 -4.51
C ASP A 48 -0.26 -3.66 -4.31
N PHE A 49 0.38 -3.00 -5.29
CA PHE A 49 1.72 -2.42 -5.13
C PHE A 49 1.75 -1.37 -4.02
N TYR A 50 0.78 -0.44 -3.99
CA TYR A 50 0.73 0.59 -2.95
C TYR A 50 0.36 0.02 -1.57
N LEU A 51 -0.47 -1.02 -1.51
CA LEU A 51 -0.74 -1.75 -0.27
C LEU A 51 0.53 -2.42 0.27
N LEU A 52 1.31 -3.07 -0.59
CA LEU A 52 2.59 -3.64 -0.22
C LEU A 52 3.59 -2.56 0.23
N ALA A 53 3.69 -1.45 -0.49
CA ALA A 53 4.57 -0.33 -0.10
C ALA A 53 4.15 0.29 1.25
N TYR A 54 2.84 0.45 1.50
CA TYR A 54 2.31 0.91 2.79
C TYR A 54 2.63 -0.06 3.93
N PHE A 55 2.52 -1.36 3.67
CA PHE A 55 2.89 -2.40 4.62
C PHE A 55 4.39 -2.36 4.94
N LEU A 56 5.27 -2.32 3.94
CA LEU A 56 6.73 -2.31 4.14
C LEU A 56 7.30 -0.97 4.63
N HIS A 57 6.51 0.10 4.65
CA HIS A 57 7.01 1.36 5.18
C HIS A 57 7.12 1.30 6.72
N PRO A 58 8.31 1.47 7.34
CA PRO A 58 8.51 1.19 8.78
C PRO A 58 7.62 2.03 9.71
N LYS A 59 7.32 3.29 9.36
CA LYS A 59 6.36 4.15 10.07
C LYS A 59 4.93 3.61 10.07
N TYR A 60 4.45 3.15 8.92
CA TYR A 60 3.04 2.79 8.72
C TYR A 60 2.81 1.33 9.05
N HIS A 61 3.70 0.44 8.62
CA HIS A 61 3.76 -0.97 9.01
C HIS A 61 2.38 -1.64 8.93
N GLY A 62 1.67 -1.41 7.82
CA GLY A 62 0.33 -1.99 7.63
C GLY A 62 -0.72 -1.58 8.66
N LYS A 63 -0.49 -0.53 9.46
CA LYS A 63 -1.40 -0.12 10.53
C LYS A 63 -2.81 0.11 9.99
N GLY A 64 -3.76 -0.59 10.59
CA GLY A 64 -5.18 -0.55 10.24
C GLY A 64 -5.60 -1.46 9.09
N LEU A 65 -4.68 -2.14 8.40
CA LEU A 65 -5.06 -3.09 7.35
C LEU A 65 -5.94 -4.21 7.92
N VAL A 66 -6.95 -4.59 7.13
CA VAL A 66 -7.84 -5.71 7.42
C VAL A 66 -7.20 -7.02 6.95
N SER A 67 -7.62 -8.14 7.52
CA SER A 67 -7.11 -9.49 7.21
C SER A 67 -7.08 -9.80 5.72
N GLU A 68 -8.10 -9.36 4.97
CA GLU A 68 -8.23 -9.58 3.53
C GLU A 68 -7.15 -8.87 2.71
N ALA A 69 -6.59 -7.77 3.22
CA ALA A 69 -5.52 -7.04 2.54
C ALA A 69 -4.18 -7.79 2.58
N PHE A 70 -3.96 -8.63 3.61
CA PHE A 70 -2.71 -9.37 3.76
C PHE A 70 -2.53 -10.39 2.65
N GLN A 71 -3.59 -11.06 2.20
CA GLN A 71 -3.50 -11.99 1.06
C GLN A 71 -2.95 -11.29 -0.19
N LYS A 72 -3.42 -10.07 -0.47
CA LYS A 72 -2.95 -9.26 -1.60
C LYS A 72 -1.50 -8.82 -1.44
N ILE A 73 -1.08 -8.48 -0.21
CA ILE A 73 0.30 -8.15 0.12
C ILE A 73 1.22 -9.35 -0.15
N TYR A 74 0.86 -10.54 0.33
CA TYR A 74 1.65 -11.76 0.10
C TYR A 74 1.76 -12.08 -1.39
N GLN A 75 0.63 -12.06 -2.10
CA GLN A 75 0.59 -12.32 -3.54
C GLN A 75 1.46 -11.32 -4.30
N ARG A 76 1.33 -10.02 -3.99
CA ARG A 76 2.11 -8.99 -4.66
C ARG A 76 3.60 -9.11 -4.38
N ALA A 77 3.98 -9.38 -3.13
CA ALA A 77 5.38 -9.58 -2.75
C ALA A 77 5.99 -10.76 -3.53
N LEU A 78 5.27 -11.87 -3.62
CA LEU A 78 5.70 -13.06 -4.37
C LEU A 78 5.77 -12.81 -5.88
N THR A 79 4.81 -12.06 -6.46
CA THR A 79 4.86 -11.69 -7.88
C THR A 79 6.09 -10.86 -8.20
N ILE A 80 6.39 -9.84 -7.39
CA ILE A 80 7.60 -9.03 -7.56
C ILE A 80 8.84 -9.91 -7.36
N TRP A 81 8.86 -10.76 -6.32
CA TRP A 81 10.00 -11.64 -6.06
C TRP A 81 10.30 -12.59 -7.21
N LYS A 82 9.26 -13.21 -7.79
CA LYS A 82 9.39 -14.08 -8.96
C LYS A 82 9.89 -13.33 -10.19
N SER A 83 9.49 -12.06 -10.37
CA SER A 83 10.01 -11.20 -11.45
C SER A 83 11.49 -10.82 -11.29
N LEU A 84 12.04 -10.99 -10.08
CA LEU A 84 13.47 -10.82 -9.77
C LEU A 84 14.24 -12.16 -9.84
N ASP A 85 13.71 -13.13 -10.58
CA ASP A 85 14.21 -14.50 -10.71
C ASP A 85 14.33 -15.26 -9.37
N GLY A 86 13.50 -14.90 -8.40
CA GLY A 86 13.42 -15.57 -7.10
C GLY A 86 12.86 -16.99 -7.22
N GLY A 87 13.61 -17.98 -6.71
CA GLY A 87 13.19 -19.39 -6.67
C GLY A 87 12.29 -19.74 -5.48
N ASP A 88 11.66 -20.92 -5.53
CA ASP A 88 10.66 -21.37 -4.54
C ASP A 88 11.18 -21.42 -3.09
N SER A 89 12.44 -21.79 -2.88
CA SER A 89 13.04 -21.78 -1.54
C SER A 89 13.14 -20.35 -0.99
N SER A 90 13.64 -19.41 -1.79
CA SER A 90 13.72 -18.00 -1.39
C SER A 90 12.34 -17.35 -1.23
N ALA A 91 11.34 -17.80 -1.97
CA ALA A 91 9.95 -17.36 -1.81
C ALA A 91 9.36 -17.78 -0.45
N ARG A 92 9.65 -19.00 0.02
CA ARG A 92 9.25 -19.47 1.35
C ARG A 92 9.94 -18.67 2.46
N GLU A 93 11.23 -18.38 2.29
CA GLU A 93 11.97 -17.51 3.20
C GLU A 93 11.40 -16.10 3.23
N LEU A 94 11.04 -15.53 2.06
CA LEU A 94 10.40 -14.22 1.98
C LEU A 94 9.09 -14.18 2.77
N ILE A 95 8.23 -15.20 2.65
CA ILE A 95 6.98 -15.27 3.44
C ILE A 95 7.27 -15.32 4.94
N ALA A 96 8.23 -16.14 5.38
CA ALA A 96 8.63 -16.17 6.79
C ALA A 96 9.14 -14.80 7.28
N GLN A 97 9.90 -14.07 6.44
CA GLN A 97 10.35 -12.73 6.73
C GLN A 97 9.20 -11.73 6.84
N ILE A 98 8.20 -11.81 5.96
CA ILE A 98 7.00 -10.95 6.01
C ILE A 98 6.25 -11.18 7.32
N HIS A 99 6.07 -12.44 7.74
CA HIS A 99 5.45 -12.74 9.03
C HIS A 99 6.25 -12.15 10.20
N ASN A 100 7.57 -12.36 10.21
CA ASN A 100 8.42 -11.80 11.26
C ASN A 100 8.35 -10.27 11.31
N TYR A 101 8.28 -9.62 10.14
CA TYR A 101 8.10 -8.17 10.06
C TYR A 101 6.74 -7.76 10.66
N ASP A 102 5.64 -8.37 10.23
CA ASP A 102 4.28 -8.10 10.74
C ASP A 102 4.18 -8.25 12.26
N PHE A 103 4.80 -9.28 12.82
CA PHE A 103 4.85 -9.53 14.26
C PHE A 103 5.93 -8.71 15.00
N ARG A 104 6.66 -7.84 14.31
CA ARG A 104 7.78 -7.05 14.86
C ARG A 104 8.81 -7.90 15.59
N LEU A 105 9.10 -9.08 15.05
CA LEU A 105 10.15 -9.96 15.55
C LEU A 105 11.52 -9.50 15.01
N PRO A 106 12.63 -9.81 15.71
CA PRO A 106 13.97 -9.49 15.20
C PRO A 106 14.19 -10.02 13.77
N PRO A 107 14.85 -9.25 12.88
CA PRO A 107 15.51 -7.96 13.13
C PRO A 107 14.60 -6.72 12.93
N TYR A 108 13.28 -6.87 12.89
CA TYR A 108 12.29 -5.83 12.56
C TYR A 108 11.66 -5.14 13.79
N ASN A 109 12.20 -5.40 14.97
CA ASN A 109 11.67 -4.95 16.25
C ASN A 109 12.14 -3.54 16.66
N SER A 110 13.02 -2.91 15.88
CA SER A 110 13.47 -1.53 16.12
C SER A 110 12.39 -0.50 15.80
N PHE A 111 12.32 0.56 16.60
CA PHE A 111 11.38 1.66 16.35
C PHE A 111 11.91 2.58 15.27
N PHE A 112 11.11 2.79 14.22
CA PHE A 112 11.43 3.76 13.18
C PHE A 112 11.15 5.20 13.64
N GLN A 113 12.14 6.08 13.51
CA GLN A 113 12.02 7.49 13.88
C GLN A 113 12.06 8.39 12.65
N ASP A 114 10.89 8.78 12.16
CA ASP A 114 10.70 9.46 10.85
C ASP A 114 11.34 10.86 10.73
N HIS A 115 11.76 11.45 11.85
CA HIS A 115 12.48 12.73 11.92
C HIS A 115 14.00 12.55 12.03
N LEU A 116 14.49 11.33 12.28
CA LEU A 116 15.90 11.04 12.50
C LEU A 116 16.51 10.13 11.42
N GLU A 117 15.71 9.26 10.80
CA GLU A 117 16.19 8.33 9.80
C GLU A 117 15.23 8.18 8.62
N LEU A 118 15.81 7.81 7.47
CA LEU A 118 15.06 7.49 6.27
C LEU A 118 14.65 6.00 6.29
N PRO A 119 13.51 5.62 5.69
CA PRO A 119 13.09 4.22 5.60
C PRO A 119 14.16 3.27 5.04
N GLU A 120 14.97 3.73 4.10
CA GLU A 120 16.04 2.95 3.47
C GLU A 120 17.16 2.66 4.46
N ILE A 121 17.46 3.59 5.37
CA ILE A 121 18.45 3.42 6.44
C ILE A 121 17.94 2.37 7.44
N TRP A 122 16.68 2.48 7.85
CA TRP A 122 16.05 1.52 8.76
C TRP A 122 16.07 0.10 8.18
N TRP A 123 15.64 -0.06 6.92
CA TRP A 123 15.71 -1.35 6.23
C TRP A 123 17.15 -1.85 6.10
N SER A 124 18.11 -0.97 5.86
CA SER A 124 19.54 -1.31 5.80
C SER A 124 20.12 -1.77 7.13
N ALA A 125 19.54 -1.35 8.25
CA ALA A 125 19.93 -1.74 9.60
C ALA A 125 19.42 -3.15 9.98
N CYS A 126 18.36 -3.67 9.33
CA CYS A 126 17.87 -5.03 9.54
C CYS A 126 18.88 -6.07 9.01
N LYS A 127 19.81 -6.53 9.86
CA LYS A 127 20.82 -7.53 9.49
C LYS A 127 20.30 -8.96 9.67
N MET A 128 20.44 -9.80 8.65
CA MET A 128 20.00 -11.20 8.64
C MET A 128 20.72 -12.01 7.54
N PRO A 129 20.86 -13.34 7.63
CA PRO A 129 21.61 -14.11 6.64
C PRO A 129 21.05 -14.03 5.20
N HIS A 130 19.72 -14.00 5.08
CA HIS A 130 19.01 -13.85 3.79
C HIS A 130 18.13 -12.60 3.86
N HIS A 131 18.31 -11.67 2.92
CA HIS A 131 17.75 -10.32 2.98
C HIS A 131 16.61 -10.08 1.97
N HIS A 132 15.78 -11.08 1.68
CA HIS A 132 14.79 -11.01 0.59
C HIS A 132 13.75 -9.91 0.81
N LEU A 133 13.17 -9.82 2.02
CA LEU A 133 12.20 -8.78 2.37
C LEU A 133 12.83 -7.39 2.37
N GLN A 134 14.05 -7.26 2.89
CA GLN A 134 14.80 -6.02 2.85
C GLN A 134 15.07 -5.57 1.41
N LYS A 135 15.51 -6.47 0.53
CA LYS A 135 15.73 -6.20 -0.90
C LYS A 135 14.43 -5.73 -1.56
N LEU A 136 13.32 -6.41 -1.28
CA LEU A 136 11.99 -6.04 -1.77
C LEU A 136 11.60 -4.63 -1.31
N ALA A 137 11.76 -4.33 -0.02
CA ALA A 137 11.41 -3.04 0.55
C ALA A 137 12.25 -1.89 -0.03
N LEU A 138 13.57 -2.08 -0.16
CA LEU A 138 14.46 -1.09 -0.77
C LEU A 138 14.12 -0.85 -2.25
N LEU A 139 13.75 -1.89 -3.00
CA LEU A 139 13.29 -1.76 -4.38
C LEU A 139 11.98 -0.97 -4.47
N LEU A 140 11.02 -1.27 -3.60
CA LEU A 140 9.75 -0.54 -3.52
C LEU A 140 9.97 0.92 -3.15
N LEU A 141 10.86 1.22 -2.22
CA LEU A 141 11.23 2.58 -1.83
C LEU A 141 11.92 3.36 -2.96
N ALA A 142 12.76 2.70 -3.76
CA ALA A 142 13.40 3.34 -4.91
C ALA A 142 12.42 3.69 -6.05
N ILE A 143 11.38 2.86 -6.26
CA ILE A 143 10.36 3.08 -7.29
C ILE A 143 9.29 4.07 -6.81
N THR A 144 8.96 4.01 -5.53
CA THR A 144 8.00 4.91 -4.90
C THR A 144 8.68 6.28 -4.79
N PRO A 145 8.25 7.32 -5.53
CA PRO A 145 8.96 8.59 -5.50
C PRO A 145 9.01 9.08 -4.06
N HIS A 146 10.21 9.45 -3.59
CA HIS A 146 10.52 9.97 -2.24
C HIS A 146 9.76 11.27 -1.86
N ASN A 147 8.69 11.61 -2.59
CA ASN A 147 7.95 12.84 -2.47
C ASN A 147 6.87 12.78 -1.39
N VAL A 148 6.47 13.99 -0.98
CA VAL A 148 5.30 14.30 -0.15
C VAL A 148 4.06 13.52 -0.59
N GLY A 149 3.94 13.23 -1.88
CA GLY A 149 2.85 12.45 -2.45
C GLY A 149 2.66 11.08 -1.80
N CYS A 150 3.71 10.27 -1.66
CA CYS A 150 3.58 8.93 -1.06
C CYS A 150 3.21 9.00 0.43
N LYS A 151 3.75 10.00 1.15
CA LYS A 151 3.31 10.30 2.53
C LYS A 151 1.83 10.69 2.59
N CYS A 152 1.33 11.44 1.62
CA CYS A 152 -0.08 11.79 1.53
C CYS A 152 -0.96 10.56 1.22
N VAL A 153 -0.55 9.70 0.28
CA VAL A 153 -1.23 8.43 -0.05
C VAL A 153 -1.30 7.53 1.19
N PHE A 154 -0.18 7.34 1.88
CA PHE A 154 -0.11 6.52 3.09
C PHE A 154 -0.92 7.12 4.24
N SER A 155 -0.90 8.44 4.41
CA SER A 155 -1.74 9.11 5.41
C SER A 155 -3.23 8.92 5.13
N VAL A 156 -3.63 8.98 3.86
CA VAL A 156 -5.01 8.71 3.45
C VAL A 156 -5.36 7.24 3.64
N LEU A 157 -4.51 6.29 3.24
CA LEU A 157 -4.72 4.86 3.50
C LEU A 157 -4.88 4.57 4.99
N ASN A 158 -4.00 5.13 5.84
CA ASN A 158 -4.09 5.02 7.28
C ASN A 158 -5.38 5.62 7.86
N TRP A 159 -5.85 6.75 7.32
CA TRP A 159 -7.13 7.34 7.73
C TRP A 159 -8.33 6.46 7.32
N PHE A 160 -8.33 5.95 6.08
CA PHE A 160 -9.37 5.06 5.58
C PHE A 160 -9.47 3.80 6.42
N THR A 161 -8.33 3.18 6.73
CA THR A 161 -8.29 1.95 7.52
C THR A 161 -8.75 2.16 8.97
N GLN A 162 -8.48 3.32 9.57
CA GLN A 162 -8.96 3.66 10.91
C GLN A 162 -10.47 3.95 10.96
N LYS A 163 -11.05 4.53 9.90
CA LYS A 163 -12.47 4.90 9.88
C LYS A 163 -13.43 3.71 9.80
N HIS A 164 -12.96 2.55 9.34
CA HIS A 164 -13.73 1.31 9.33
C HIS A 164 -13.71 0.55 10.67
N ARG A 165 -13.06 1.09 11.72
CA ARG A 165 -13.00 0.50 13.07
C ARG A 165 -13.92 1.17 14.10
N ASN A 166 -14.55 2.29 13.76
CA ASN A 166 -15.53 3.01 14.59
C ASN A 166 -16.90 2.97 13.93
#